data_AF-A0A968Y1F1-F1
#
_entry.id   AF-A0A968Y1F1-F1
#
_cell.length_a   1.000
_cell.length_b   1.000
_cell.length_c   1.000
_cell.angle_alpha   90.00
_cell.angle_beta   90.00
_cell.angle_gamma   90.00
#
_symmetry.space_group_name_H-M   'P 1'
#
loop_
_entity.id
_entity.type
_entity.pdbx_description
1 polymer ?
#
loop_
_entity_poly.entity_id
_entity_poly.type
_entity_poly.pdbx_seq_one_letter_code
_entity_poly.pdbx_strand_id
1 'polypeptide(L)'
;MFLFDSPESKPNPNSWRRKLDLFVKDNKQELAALAWGLFLERGEESEDVLGIDVVEKPRFVYCKQEAIEELNRQVKNHIQEILGVLKAHKPEKEVAIVAIGEGEIKLILFEIEPPPPACFEAAATDVDTLLERLEKAMAEYMRSTVE
;
A
#
# COMPACT_ATOMS: atom_id res chain seq x y z
N MET A 1 -26.46 -27.51 -2.09
CA MET A 1 -26.55 -26.04 -2.23
C MET A 1 -25.89 -25.47 -0.99
N PHE A 2 -24.62 -25.07 -1.09
CA PHE A 2 -23.91 -24.44 0.04
C PHE A 2 -24.25 -22.95 0.00
N LEU A 3 -25.01 -22.48 1.00
CA LEU A 3 -25.20 -21.06 1.26
C LEU A 3 -23.92 -20.57 1.95
N PHE A 4 -23.11 -19.81 1.22
CA PHE A 4 -22.10 -18.95 1.83
C PHE A 4 -22.84 -17.77 2.46
N ASP A 5 -23.36 -17.97 3.67
CA ASP A 5 -23.80 -16.86 4.51
C ASP A 5 -22.56 -16.31 5.19
N SER A 6 -21.83 -15.43 4.50
CA SER A 6 -20.83 -14.59 5.15
C SER A 6 -21.59 -13.60 6.02
N PRO A 7 -21.21 -13.36 7.28
CA PRO A 7 -21.74 -12.22 8.00
C PRO A 7 -21.27 -10.97 7.27
N GLU A 8 -22.14 -10.38 6.45
CA GLU A 8 -21.94 -9.04 5.92
C GLU A 8 -21.95 -8.08 7.11
N SER A 9 -20.80 -7.92 7.75
CA SER A 9 -20.51 -6.71 8.50
C SER A 9 -20.67 -5.58 7.51
N LYS A 10 -21.74 -4.80 7.65
CA LYS A 10 -21.98 -3.63 6.78
C LYS A 10 -20.68 -2.86 6.64
N PRO A 11 -20.24 -2.53 5.41
CA PRO A 11 -18.97 -1.84 5.21
C PRO A 11 -19.00 -0.55 6.01
N ASN A 12 -18.17 -0.48 7.05
CA ASN A 12 -18.06 0.71 7.89
C ASN A 12 -17.50 1.83 7.00
N PRO A 13 -18.29 2.88 6.67
CA PRO A 13 -17.83 3.94 5.79
C PRO A 13 -16.60 4.66 6.39
N ASN A 14 -16.45 4.62 7.71
CA ASN A 14 -15.33 5.20 8.44
C ASN A 14 -14.15 4.24 8.67
N SER A 15 -14.15 3.04 8.07
CA SER A 15 -12.98 2.14 8.17
C SER A 15 -11.74 2.75 7.53
N TRP A 16 -10.58 2.54 8.16
CA TRP A 16 -9.28 2.96 7.63
C TRP A 16 -9.05 2.42 6.22
N ARG A 17 -9.54 1.20 5.92
CA ARG A 17 -9.43 0.55 4.61
C ARG A 17 -10.07 1.39 3.50
N ARG A 18 -11.27 1.92 3.74
CA ARG A 18 -12.00 2.75 2.76
C ARG A 18 -11.36 4.12 2.61
N LYS A 19 -10.93 4.73 3.71
CA LYS A 19 -10.18 6.00 3.68
C LYS A 19 -8.88 5.85 2.89
N LEU A 20 -8.19 4.72 3.06
CA LEU A 20 -7.01 4.38 2.28
C LEU A 20 -7.32 4.19 0.79
N ASP A 21 -8.45 3.55 0.44
CA ASP A 21 -8.86 3.42 -0.96
C ASP A 21 -9.09 4.78 -1.64
N LEU A 22 -9.74 5.71 -0.93
CA LEU A 22 -9.97 7.07 -1.43
C LEU A 22 -8.64 7.81 -1.61
N PHE A 23 -7.75 7.74 -0.61
CA PHE A 23 -6.40 8.29 -0.72
C PHE A 23 -5.66 7.72 -1.94
N VAL A 24 -5.65 6.40 -2.12
CA VAL A 24 -4.97 5.74 -3.25
C VAL A 24 -5.58 6.18 -4.57
N LYS A 25 -6.91 6.21 -4.68
CA LYS A 25 -7.62 6.61 -5.89
C LYS A 25 -7.25 8.03 -6.31
N ASP A 26 -7.19 8.96 -5.36
CA ASP A 26 -7.00 10.38 -5.65
C ASP A 26 -5.52 10.75 -5.83
N ASN A 27 -4.59 9.89 -5.40
CA ASN A 27 -3.14 10.11 -5.47
C ASN A 27 -2.39 9.07 -6.31
N LYS A 28 -3.06 8.34 -7.21
CA LYS A 28 -2.47 7.21 -7.95
C LYS A 28 -1.13 7.52 -8.65
N GLN A 29 -1.04 8.64 -9.38
CA GLN A 29 0.18 9.00 -10.12
C GLN A 29 1.33 9.34 -9.19
N GLU A 30 1.06 10.11 -8.13
CA GLU A 30 2.06 10.46 -7.13
C GLU A 30 2.51 9.24 -6.34
N LEU A 31 1.60 8.31 -6.03
CA LEU A 31 1.95 7.04 -5.38
C LEU A 31 2.83 6.16 -6.27
N ALA A 32 2.58 6.13 -7.57
CA ALA A 32 3.42 5.40 -8.51
C ALA A 32 4.81 6.03 -8.62
N ALA A 33 4.88 7.36 -8.69
CA ALA A 33 6.14 8.09 -8.63
C ALA A 33 6.91 7.78 -7.34
N LEU A 34 6.25 7.82 -6.18
CA LEU A 34 6.88 7.56 -4.88
C LEU A 34 7.38 6.12 -4.78
N ALA A 35 6.54 5.14 -5.16
CA ALA A 35 6.90 3.73 -5.11
C ALA A 35 8.15 3.44 -5.96
N TRP A 36 8.25 4.06 -7.14
CA TRP A 36 9.43 3.97 -7.99
C TRP A 36 10.65 4.66 -7.40
N GLY A 37 10.51 5.90 -6.91
CA GLY A 37 11.61 6.64 -6.28
C GLY A 37 12.20 5.89 -5.08
N LEU A 38 11.34 5.38 -4.19
CA LEU A 38 11.72 4.54 -3.05
C LEU A 38 12.34 3.20 -3.47
N PHE A 39 11.93 2.64 -4.62
CA PHE A 39 12.57 1.45 -5.19
C PHE A 39 14.01 1.73 -5.63
N LEU A 40 14.24 2.85 -6.32
CA LEU A 40 15.59 3.25 -6.72
C LEU A 40 16.51 3.50 -5.52
N GLU A 41 15.99 4.15 -4.46
CA GLU A 41 16.78 4.45 -3.25
C GLU A 41 17.17 3.21 -2.46
N ARG A 42 16.26 2.24 -2.30
CA ARG A 42 16.58 0.99 -1.59
C ARG A 42 17.49 0.05 -2.39
N GLY A 43 17.45 0.16 -3.72
CA GLY A 43 18.19 -0.68 -4.66
C GLY A 43 17.46 -1.98 -5.01
N GLU A 44 17.69 -2.48 -6.23
CA GLU A 44 16.98 -3.64 -6.81
C GLU A 44 17.21 -4.94 -6.02
N GLU A 45 18.37 -5.09 -5.39
CA GLU A 45 18.76 -6.26 -4.59
C GLU A 45 18.12 -6.27 -3.19
N SER A 46 17.39 -5.22 -2.82
CA SER A 46 16.73 -5.16 -1.52
C SER A 46 15.47 -6.03 -1.49
N GLU A 47 15.37 -6.89 -0.48
CA GLU A 47 14.17 -7.66 -0.16
C GLU A 47 13.14 -6.84 0.66
N ASP A 48 13.32 -5.52 0.76
CA ASP A 48 12.35 -4.66 1.43
C ASP A 48 11.12 -4.41 0.57
N VAL A 49 9.96 -4.65 1.18
CA VAL A 49 8.63 -4.36 0.64
C VAL A 49 8.17 -3.00 1.14
N LEU A 50 7.65 -2.18 0.23
CA LEU A 50 7.00 -0.92 0.59
C LEU A 50 5.70 -1.21 1.35
N GLY A 51 5.55 -0.59 2.52
CA GLY A 51 4.38 -0.70 3.37
C GLY A 51 3.82 0.62 3.82
N ILE A 52 2.62 0.58 4.39
CA ILE A 52 1.97 1.69 5.07
C ILE A 52 1.59 1.22 6.47
N ASP A 53 2.12 1.92 7.47
CA ASP A 53 1.64 1.81 8.85
C ASP A 53 0.52 2.84 9.01
N VAL A 54 -0.73 2.41 9.23
CA VAL A 54 -1.85 3.33 9.42
C VAL A 54 -2.13 3.64 10.90
N VAL A 55 -1.35 3.09 11.84
CA VAL A 55 -1.58 3.26 13.28
C VAL A 55 -1.06 4.63 13.74
N GLU A 56 -1.90 5.38 14.47
CA GLU A 56 -1.65 6.73 15.01
C GLU A 56 -1.28 7.81 13.97
N LYS A 57 -0.12 7.70 13.34
CA LYS A 57 0.37 8.60 12.29
C LYS A 57 0.66 7.81 11.02
N PRO A 58 -0.26 7.83 10.04
CA PRO A 58 -0.09 7.14 8.76
C PRO A 58 1.23 7.54 8.10
N ARG A 59 2.04 6.55 7.75
CA ARG A 59 3.36 6.77 7.14
C ARG A 59 3.78 5.60 6.25
N PHE A 60 4.67 5.87 5.29
CA PHE A 60 5.29 4.81 4.52
C PHE A 60 6.44 4.20 5.32
N VAL A 61 6.59 2.89 5.21
CA VAL A 61 7.61 2.12 5.91
C VAL A 61 8.19 1.05 4.99
N TYR A 62 9.38 0.56 5.32
CA TYR A 62 9.90 -0.66 4.73
C TYR A 62 9.65 -1.84 5.65
N CYS A 63 9.13 -2.91 5.06
CA CYS A 63 8.91 -4.19 5.71
C CYS A 63 9.83 -5.22 5.07
N LYS A 64 10.61 -5.94 5.87
CA LYS A 64 11.38 -7.08 5.38
C LYS A 64 10.45 -8.14 4.81
N GLN A 65 10.74 -8.67 3.63
CA GLN A 65 9.97 -9.76 3.01
C GLN A 65 9.79 -10.94 3.99
N GLU A 66 10.84 -11.31 4.74
CA GLU A 66 10.80 -12.42 5.68
C GLU A 66 9.85 -12.18 6.86
N ALA A 67 9.63 -10.92 7.25
CA ALA A 67 8.65 -10.56 8.28
C ALA A 67 7.21 -10.82 7.81
N ILE A 68 6.92 -10.57 6.52
CA ILE A 68 5.61 -10.86 5.93
C ILE A 68 5.42 -12.38 5.79
N GLU A 69 6.48 -13.12 5.46
CA GLU A 69 6.45 -14.59 5.42
C GLU A 69 6.21 -15.20 6.80
N GLU A 70 6.85 -14.67 7.84
CA GLU A 70 6.61 -15.06 9.22
C GLU A 70 5.18 -14.75 9.66
N LEU A 71 4.68 -13.55 9.36
CA LEU A 71 3.29 -13.19 9.62
C LEU A 71 2.34 -14.20 8.98
N ASN A 72 2.56 -14.58 7.72
CA ASN A 72 1.74 -15.57 7.02
C ASN A 72 1.72 -16.93 7.73
N ARG A 73 2.88 -17.40 8.24
CA ARG A 73 2.94 -18.62 9.05
C ARG A 73 2.14 -18.50 10.34
N GLN A 74 2.25 -17.36 11.04
CA GLN A 74 1.53 -17.10 12.29
C GLN A 74 0.01 -17.05 12.08
N VAL A 75 -0.44 -16.48 10.96
CA VAL A 75 -1.86 -16.47 10.58
C VAL A 75 -2.27 -17.71 9.80
N LYS A 76 -1.58 -18.86 9.95
CA LYS A 76 -1.96 -20.15 9.34
C LYS A 76 -2.16 -20.09 7.82
N ASN A 77 -1.31 -19.35 7.13
CA ASN A 77 -1.28 -19.13 5.68
C ASN A 77 -2.46 -18.34 5.09
N HIS A 78 -3.23 -17.60 5.90
CA HIS A 78 -4.38 -16.82 5.41
C HIS A 78 -3.99 -15.65 4.48
N ILE A 79 -2.72 -15.23 4.43
CA ILE A 79 -2.26 -14.12 3.56
C ILE A 79 -1.31 -14.60 2.46
N GLN A 80 -1.35 -15.89 2.11
CA GLN A 80 -0.48 -16.50 1.10
C GLN A 80 -0.60 -15.82 -0.28
N GLU A 81 -1.79 -15.31 -0.62
CA GLU A 81 -2.02 -14.57 -1.86
C GLU A 81 -1.24 -13.26 -1.90
N ILE A 82 -1.24 -12.50 -0.80
CA ILE A 82 -0.45 -11.25 -0.67
C ILE A 82 1.03 -11.56 -0.90
N LEU A 83 1.56 -12.61 -0.27
CA LEU A 83 2.94 -13.05 -0.50
C LEU A 83 3.22 -13.42 -1.96
N GLY A 84 2.28 -14.10 -2.61
CA GLY A 84 2.40 -14.46 -4.02
C GLY A 84 2.54 -13.24 -4.92
N VAL A 85 1.71 -12.21 -4.69
CA VAL A 85 1.78 -10.95 -5.42
C VAL A 85 3.12 -10.26 -5.20
N LEU A 86 3.56 -10.11 -3.96
CA LEU A 86 4.82 -9.42 -3.64
C LEU A 86 6.03 -10.10 -4.31
N LYS A 87 6.04 -11.44 -4.38
CA LYS A 87 7.10 -12.20 -5.07
C LYS A 87 7.10 -12.05 -6.58
N ALA A 88 5.94 -11.79 -7.18
CA ALA A 88 5.79 -11.61 -8.62
C ALA A 88 5.83 -10.13 -9.05
N HIS A 89 6.04 -9.22 -8.09
CA HIS A 89 5.92 -7.79 -8.28
C HIS A 89 6.91 -7.23 -9.29
N LYS A 90 6.44 -6.32 -10.15
CA LYS A 90 7.23 -5.61 -11.16
C LYS A 90 7.17 -4.09 -10.94
N PRO A 91 8.12 -3.51 -10.19
CA PRO A 91 8.12 -2.08 -9.84
C PRO A 91 8.06 -1.15 -11.06
N GLU A 92 8.52 -1.59 -12.23
CA GLU A 92 8.52 -0.83 -13.46
C GLU A 92 7.15 -0.74 -14.15
N LYS A 93 6.15 -1.52 -13.69
CA LYS A 93 4.81 -1.60 -14.30
C LYS A 93 3.68 -1.30 -13.34
N GLU A 94 3.81 -1.73 -12.09
CA GLU A 94 2.73 -1.69 -11.12
C GLU A 94 3.22 -1.16 -9.78
N VAL A 95 2.27 -0.83 -8.92
CA VAL A 95 2.50 -0.44 -7.52
C VAL A 95 1.97 -1.55 -6.63
N ALA A 96 2.80 -2.09 -5.75
CA ALA A 96 2.42 -3.02 -4.70
C ALA A 96 2.84 -2.48 -3.33
N ILE A 97 1.88 -2.29 -2.42
CA ILE A 97 2.11 -1.76 -1.07
C ILE A 97 1.31 -2.56 -0.05
N VAL A 98 1.95 -2.95 1.05
CA VAL A 98 1.28 -3.63 2.17
C VAL A 98 0.90 -2.63 3.26
N ALA A 99 -0.38 -2.40 3.46
CA ALA A 99 -0.90 -1.59 4.55
C ALA A 99 -1.32 -2.44 5.75
N ILE A 100 -0.94 -2.03 6.96
CA ILE A 100 -1.26 -2.73 8.21
C ILE A 100 -1.88 -1.75 9.20
N GLY A 101 -3.00 -2.13 9.80
CA GLY A 101 -3.75 -1.30 10.75
C GLY A 101 -4.82 -2.07 11.51
N GLU A 102 -5.03 -1.74 12.79
CA GLU A 102 -6.14 -2.27 13.60
C GLU A 102 -6.26 -3.81 13.60
N GLY A 103 -5.13 -4.53 13.50
CA GLY A 103 -5.11 -6.00 13.43
C GLY A 103 -5.44 -6.59 12.05
N GLU A 104 -5.60 -5.73 11.04
CA GLU A 104 -5.87 -6.08 9.66
C GLU A 104 -4.69 -5.75 8.74
N ILE A 105 -4.62 -6.47 7.63
CA ILE A 105 -3.67 -6.24 6.54
C ILE A 105 -4.44 -6.01 5.24
N LYS A 106 -3.88 -5.16 4.38
CA LYS A 106 -4.43 -4.83 3.07
C LYS A 106 -3.31 -4.71 2.06
N LEU A 107 -3.46 -5.38 0.92
CA LEU A 107 -2.63 -5.17 -0.25
C LEU A 107 -3.24 -4.04 -1.09
N ILE A 108 -2.45 -3.04 -1.41
CA ILE A 108 -2.70 -2.09 -2.47
C ILE A 108 -1.93 -2.59 -3.69
N LEU A 109 -2.64 -2.88 -4.77
CA LEU A 109 -2.07 -3.33 -6.04
C LEU A 109 -2.76 -2.61 -7.19
N PHE A 110 -2.00 -1.93 -8.04
CA PHE A 110 -2.52 -1.36 -9.27
C PHE A 110 -1.44 -1.12 -10.33
N GLU A 111 -1.82 -1.29 -11.59
CA GLU A 111 -1.11 -0.74 -12.74
C GLU A 111 -1.62 0.68 -13.05
N ILE A 112 -0.77 1.50 -13.69
CA ILE A 112 -1.10 2.87 -14.07
C ILE A 112 -0.40 3.26 -15.36
N GLU A 113 -1.07 4.13 -16.13
CA GLU A 113 -0.49 4.80 -17.30
C GLU A 113 -0.45 6.33 -17.01
N PRO A 114 0.71 7.00 -17.13
CA PRO A 114 2.02 6.45 -17.48
C PRO A 114 2.58 5.52 -16.38
N PRO A 115 3.53 4.62 -16.69
CA PRO A 115 4.07 3.66 -15.72
C PRO A 115 4.88 4.35 -14.61
N PRO A 116 5.15 3.67 -13.48
CA PRO A 116 5.81 4.26 -12.32
C PRO A 116 7.10 5.05 -12.61
N PRO A 117 8.03 4.58 -13.47
CA PRO A 117 9.22 5.37 -13.83
C PRO A 117 8.89 6.72 -14.49
N ALA A 118 7.91 6.72 -15.39
CA ALA A 118 7.47 7.93 -16.07
C ALA A 118 6.65 8.85 -15.14
N CYS A 119 5.88 8.29 -14.20
CA CYS A 119 5.27 9.09 -13.13
C CYS A 119 6.34 9.81 -12.29
N PHE A 120 7.44 9.13 -11.96
CA PHE A 120 8.53 9.71 -11.19
C PHE A 120 9.24 10.83 -11.95
N GLU A 121 9.55 10.64 -13.23
CA GLU A 121 10.11 11.69 -14.08
C GLU A 121 9.18 12.91 -14.18
N ALA A 122 7.87 12.69 -14.29
CA ALA A 122 6.87 13.75 -14.41
C ALA A 122 6.61 14.52 -13.11
N ALA A 123 6.84 13.90 -11.94
CA ALA A 123 6.59 14.53 -10.65
C ALA A 123 7.51 15.73 -10.36
N ALA A 124 8.64 15.88 -11.08
CA ALA A 124 9.57 17.01 -11.01
C ALA A 124 9.99 17.42 -9.58
N THR A 125 10.03 16.44 -8.66
CA THR A 125 10.20 16.61 -7.22
C THR A 125 11.03 15.43 -6.69
N ASP A 126 11.90 15.66 -5.70
CA ASP A 126 12.66 14.59 -5.04
C ASP A 126 11.76 13.66 -4.19
N VAL A 127 12.30 12.49 -3.83
CA VAL A 127 11.58 11.44 -3.11
C VAL A 127 11.12 11.92 -1.74
N ASP A 128 11.96 12.62 -0.99
CA ASP A 128 11.64 13.12 0.35
C ASP A 128 10.43 14.07 0.32
N THR A 129 10.43 15.02 -0.61
CA THR A 129 9.32 15.97 -0.74
C THR A 129 8.02 15.28 -1.17
N LEU A 130 8.10 14.28 -2.06
CA LEU A 130 6.95 13.49 -2.48
C LEU A 130 6.39 12.63 -1.33
N LEU A 131 7.29 12.03 -0.54
CA LEU A 131 6.98 11.26 0.64
C LEU A 131 6.23 12.11 1.67
N GLU A 132 6.79 13.27 2.05
CA GLU A 132 6.16 14.19 3.01
C GLU A 132 4.77 14.64 2.56
N ARG A 133 4.62 14.97 1.27
CA ARG A 133 3.33 15.39 0.70
C ARG A 133 2.29 14.27 0.79
N LEU A 134 2.65 13.05 0.41
CA LEU A 134 1.74 11.90 0.41
C LEU A 134 1.39 11.45 1.83
N GLU A 135 2.33 11.46 2.77
CA GLU A 135 2.03 11.18 4.18
C GLU A 135 1.08 12.21 4.78
N LYS A 136 1.28 13.49 4.47
CA LYS A 136 0.37 14.56 4.89
C LYS A 136 -1.03 14.35 4.33
N ALA A 137 -1.15 14.11 3.02
CA ALA A 137 -2.43 13.84 2.38
C ALA A 137 -3.10 12.60 2.99
N MET A 138 -2.37 11.50 3.14
CA MET A 138 -2.88 10.26 3.76
C MET A 138 -3.41 10.52 5.18
N ALA A 139 -2.69 11.29 5.98
CA ALA A 139 -3.14 11.63 7.34
C ALA A 139 -4.40 12.50 7.37
N GLU A 140 -4.68 13.29 6.32
CA GLU A 140 -5.94 14.03 6.16
C GLU A 140 -7.10 13.07 5.84
N TYR A 141 -6.90 12.10 4.94
CA TYR A 141 -7.90 11.05 4.67
C TYR A 141 -8.21 10.21 5.92
N MET A 142 -7.21 9.91 6.75
CA MET A 142 -7.45 9.13 7.98
C MET A 142 -8.25 9.92 9.02
N ARG A 143 -8.08 11.24 9.08
CA ARG A 143 -8.81 12.15 9.99
C ARG A 143 -10.21 12.50 9.50
N SER A 144 -10.48 12.45 8.20
CA SER A 144 -11.80 12.81 7.67
C SER A 144 -12.89 11.85 8.16
N THR A 145 -14.10 12.37 8.37
CA THR A 145 -15.28 11.51 8.54
C THR A 145 -15.85 11.30 7.14
N VAL A 146 -15.91 10.04 6.69
CA VAL A 146 -16.49 9.72 5.39
C VAL A 146 -18.01 9.66 5.62
N GLU A 147 -18.71 10.73 5.25
CA GLU A 147 -20.18 10.80 5.26
C GLU A 147 -20.81 9.86 4.23
#